data_AF-A0A6A5TGQ3-F1
#
_entry.id   AF-A0A6A5TGQ3-F1
#
_cell.length_a   1.000
_cell.length_b   1.000
_cell.length_c   1.000
_cell.angle_alpha   90.00
_cell.angle_beta   90.00
_cell.angle_gamma   90.00
#
_symmetry.space_group_name_H-M   'P 1'
#
loop_
_entity.id
_entity.type
_entity.pdbx_description
1 polymer ?
#
loop_
_entity_poly.entity_id
_entity_poly.type
_entity_poly.pdbx_seq_one_letter_code
_entity_poly.pdbx_strand_id
1 'polypeptide(L)'
;MACHKIPASIMFSPRHLKDYKRWQLLYTNRKSAEQAYIPTAIEYDEFQQWLKRQDSGYFSDIFEDIAGHVSPACLDAAASTLGPPVALVCQHTMHPIAAGEPRSRCPVCTIDLHMNYMKTLTELLQNAGGRAFSCTLLSSDYQDTVYSAWCQGKVGTLKEVAKLESMADEEAAWAAQHPQTKYDDAQTATKALELYWSEIMGYQENRPRTLKKRAVVFSQETNFEPGRPNIYFHRRSPRYEPGKYTIAELEEEKVEDDVSEDSEDYSQVRVFHFGATEDPESETPALQTDDSVEELKELEEDDGDSDWEDIDEVGEDVYFEIEEETSFIVFGDD
;
A
#
# COMPACT_ATOMS: atom_id res chain seq x y z
N MET A 1 -1.42 -19.14 -17.48
CA MET A 1 -2.56 -18.73 -16.64
C MET A 1 -3.05 -17.40 -17.18
N ALA A 2 -4.33 -17.29 -17.55
CA ALA A 2 -4.89 -16.03 -18.02
C ALA A 2 -4.84 -15.01 -16.87
N CYS A 3 -4.38 -13.79 -17.14
CA CYS A 3 -4.44 -12.71 -16.16
C CYS A 3 -5.92 -12.36 -15.96
N HIS A 4 -6.47 -12.66 -14.79
CA HIS A 4 -7.84 -12.26 -14.48
C HIS A 4 -7.92 -10.74 -14.51
N LYS A 5 -8.89 -10.23 -15.27
CA LYS A 5 -9.13 -8.79 -15.43
C LYS A 5 -9.87 -8.28 -14.21
N ILE A 6 -9.13 -7.77 -13.22
CA ILE A 6 -9.70 -7.26 -11.97
C ILE A 6 -10.07 -5.78 -12.14
N PRO A 7 -11.32 -5.37 -11.86
CA PRO A 7 -11.73 -3.98 -12.02
C PRO A 7 -11.07 -3.06 -10.98
N ALA A 8 -10.68 -1.86 -11.37
CA ALA A 8 -10.05 -0.86 -10.50
C ALA A 8 -11.02 -0.27 -9.45
N SER A 9 -12.33 -0.49 -9.63
CA SER A 9 -13.37 -0.06 -8.68
C SER A 9 -13.25 -0.70 -7.30
N ILE A 10 -12.49 -1.79 -7.15
CA ILE A 10 -12.18 -2.37 -5.83
C ILE A 10 -11.22 -1.51 -5.01
N MET A 11 -10.42 -0.68 -5.68
CA MET A 11 -9.35 0.10 -5.08
C MET A 11 -9.72 1.58 -4.99
N PHE A 12 -10.43 2.09 -5.99
CA PHE A 12 -10.76 3.49 -6.11
C PHE A 12 -12.23 3.77 -5.79
N SER A 13 -12.47 4.88 -5.08
CA SER A 13 -13.81 5.45 -4.95
C SER A 13 -14.38 5.82 -6.33
N PRO A 14 -15.70 5.98 -6.50
CA PRO A 14 -16.30 6.36 -7.79
C PRO A 14 -15.71 7.64 -8.38
N ARG A 15 -15.35 8.62 -7.53
CA ARG A 15 -14.66 9.85 -7.93
C ARG A 15 -13.25 9.54 -8.45
N HIS A 16 -12.42 8.88 -7.65
CA HIS A 16 -11.05 8.53 -8.05
C HIS A 16 -10.99 7.60 -9.26
N LEU A 17 -12.00 6.76 -9.47
CA LEU A 17 -12.08 5.89 -10.66
C LEU A 17 -12.28 6.71 -11.95
N LYS A 18 -13.06 7.80 -11.91
CA LYS A 18 -13.19 8.71 -13.05
C LYS A 18 -11.86 9.39 -13.35
N ASP A 19 -11.21 9.89 -12.31
CA ASP A 19 -9.90 10.54 -12.42
C ASP A 19 -8.83 9.58 -12.93
N TYR A 20 -8.82 8.33 -12.46
CA TYR A 20 -7.91 7.28 -12.92
C TYR A 20 -8.13 6.93 -14.39
N LYS A 21 -9.38 6.78 -14.84
CA LYS A 21 -9.68 6.57 -16.28
C LYS A 21 -9.19 7.72 -17.14
N ARG A 22 -9.39 8.97 -16.69
CA ARG A 22 -8.88 10.17 -17.37
C ARG A 22 -7.35 10.15 -17.44
N TRP A 23 -6.68 9.83 -16.34
CA TRP A 23 -5.23 9.70 -16.31
C TRP A 23 -4.74 8.60 -17.27
N GLN A 24 -5.40 7.43 -17.31
CA GLN A 24 -5.06 6.37 -18.25
C GLN A 24 -5.18 6.81 -19.71
N LEU A 25 -6.24 7.56 -20.06
CA LEU A 25 -6.44 8.09 -21.41
C LEU A 25 -5.34 9.07 -21.84
N LEU A 26 -4.83 9.87 -20.91
CA LEU A 26 -3.86 10.93 -21.20
C LEU A 26 -2.41 10.46 -21.17
N TYR A 27 -2.06 9.58 -20.23
CA TYR A 27 -0.67 9.25 -19.91
C TYR A 27 -0.28 7.81 -20.19
N THR A 28 -1.22 6.95 -20.56
CA THR A 28 -0.93 5.53 -20.85
C THR A 28 -1.31 5.18 -22.29
N ASN A 29 -0.55 4.27 -22.90
CA ASN A 29 -0.84 3.75 -24.24
C ASN A 29 -1.83 2.57 -24.21
N ARG A 30 -2.68 2.47 -23.18
CA ARG A 30 -3.63 1.37 -23.01
C ARG A 30 -4.86 1.56 -23.88
N LYS A 31 -5.32 0.48 -24.51
CA LYS A 31 -6.57 0.47 -25.28
C LYS A 31 -7.75 0.75 -24.37
N SER A 32 -8.83 1.33 -24.89
CA SER A 32 -10.08 1.57 -24.14
C SER A 32 -10.61 0.32 -23.46
N ALA A 33 -10.51 -0.85 -24.11
CA ALA A 33 -10.90 -2.15 -23.56
C ALA A 33 -10.00 -2.69 -22.42
N GLU A 34 -8.86 -2.04 -22.17
CA GLU A 34 -7.87 -2.36 -21.12
C GLU A 34 -7.84 -1.31 -19.99
N GLN A 35 -8.68 -0.29 -20.09
CA GLN A 35 -8.84 0.74 -19.07
C GLN A 35 -9.73 0.24 -17.93
N ALA A 36 -9.65 0.93 -16.80
CA ALA A 36 -10.42 0.63 -15.59
C ALA A 36 -10.12 -0.73 -14.93
N TYR A 37 -8.99 -1.36 -15.27
CA TYR A 37 -8.43 -2.47 -14.51
C TYR A 37 -7.46 -1.99 -13.45
N ILE A 38 -7.28 -2.83 -12.43
CA ILE A 38 -6.38 -2.55 -11.32
C ILE A 38 -4.99 -2.11 -11.81
N PRO A 39 -4.44 -1.01 -11.28
CA PRO A 39 -3.12 -0.53 -11.68
C PRO A 39 -2.03 -1.54 -11.32
N THR A 40 -0.93 -1.51 -12.06
CA THR A 40 0.35 -2.00 -11.53
C THR A 40 0.84 -1.08 -10.41
N ALA A 41 1.80 -1.52 -9.60
CA ALA A 41 2.36 -0.65 -8.57
C ALA A 41 2.87 0.67 -9.19
N ILE A 42 3.57 0.59 -10.33
CA ILE A 42 4.15 1.76 -11.02
C ILE A 42 3.04 2.73 -11.43
N GLU A 43 2.01 2.23 -12.11
CA GLU A 43 0.87 3.04 -12.55
C GLU A 43 0.11 3.64 -11.36
N TYR A 44 -0.01 2.91 -10.25
CA TYR A 44 -0.63 3.42 -9.04
C TYR A 44 0.13 4.62 -8.49
N ASP A 45 1.45 4.52 -8.36
CA ASP A 45 2.28 5.61 -7.86
C ASP A 45 2.29 6.82 -8.82
N GLU A 46 2.39 6.59 -10.14
CA GLU A 46 2.29 7.67 -11.14
C GLU A 46 0.94 8.38 -11.08
N PHE A 47 -0.15 7.62 -10.91
CA PHE A 47 -1.48 8.18 -10.71
C PHE A 47 -1.57 8.99 -9.41
N GLN A 48 -0.99 8.50 -8.29
CA GLN A 48 -0.94 9.26 -7.03
C GLN A 48 -0.15 10.56 -7.17
N GLN A 49 0.96 10.56 -7.92
CA GLN A 49 1.72 11.77 -8.20
C GLN A 49 0.92 12.76 -9.06
N TRP A 50 0.22 12.25 -10.08
CA TRP A 50 -0.66 13.07 -10.91
C TRP A 50 -1.81 13.70 -10.09
N LEU A 51 -2.46 12.94 -9.20
CA LEU A 51 -3.48 13.48 -8.29
C LEU A 51 -2.91 14.59 -7.41
N LYS A 52 -1.73 14.38 -6.81
CA LYS A 52 -1.08 15.40 -5.98
C LYS A 52 -0.81 16.71 -6.73
N ARG A 53 -0.45 16.63 -8.02
CA ARG A 53 -0.27 17.81 -8.88
C ARG A 53 -1.59 18.53 -9.18
N GLN A 54 -2.70 17.81 -9.27
CA GLN A 54 -4.02 18.40 -9.47
C GLN A 54 -4.54 19.06 -8.19
N ASP A 55 -4.35 18.41 -7.04
CA ASP A 55 -4.83 18.87 -5.73
C ASP A 55 -4.03 20.05 -5.17
N SER A 56 -2.77 20.23 -5.61
CA SER A 56 -1.92 21.33 -5.16
C SER A 56 -2.36 22.71 -5.69
N GLY A 57 -3.45 22.77 -6.44
CA GLY A 57 -4.08 24.01 -6.91
C GLY A 57 -3.25 24.75 -7.97
N TYR A 58 -3.84 25.84 -8.49
CA TYR A 58 -3.32 26.70 -9.58
C TYR A 58 -1.87 27.22 -9.38
N PHE A 59 -1.28 27.05 -8.20
CA PHE A 59 0.06 27.53 -7.89
C PHE A 59 1.18 26.57 -8.27
N SER A 60 0.89 25.33 -8.67
CA SER A 60 1.92 24.31 -8.88
C SER A 60 2.55 24.37 -10.27
N ASP A 61 1.75 24.70 -11.29
CA ASP A 61 2.22 24.86 -12.66
C ASP A 61 3.26 25.98 -12.79
N ILE A 62 3.17 27.01 -11.94
CA ILE A 62 4.13 28.12 -11.93
C ILE A 62 5.52 27.63 -11.51
N PHE A 63 5.61 26.65 -10.61
CA PHE A 63 6.91 26.17 -10.12
C PHE A 63 7.52 25.09 -11.01
N GLU A 64 6.73 24.25 -11.69
CA GLU A 64 7.27 23.30 -12.67
C GLU A 64 7.87 24.03 -13.89
N ASP A 65 7.25 25.13 -14.34
CA ASP A 65 7.78 25.98 -15.42
C ASP A 65 9.11 26.64 -15.02
N ILE A 66 9.19 27.16 -13.79
CA ILE A 66 10.43 27.72 -13.24
C ILE A 66 11.51 26.63 -13.10
N ALA A 67 11.18 25.42 -12.63
CA ALA A 67 12.13 24.34 -12.48
C ALA A 67 12.75 23.91 -13.83
N GLY A 68 11.96 23.96 -14.91
CA GLY A 68 12.45 23.76 -16.28
C GLY A 68 13.46 24.84 -16.72
N HIS A 69 13.29 26.08 -16.25
CA HIS A 69 14.18 27.20 -16.55
C HIS A 69 15.41 27.31 -15.64
N VAL A 70 15.35 26.81 -14.39
CA VAL A 70 16.50 26.80 -13.47
C VAL A 70 17.38 25.57 -13.67
N SER A 71 16.84 24.49 -14.23
CA SER A 71 17.63 23.32 -14.62
C SER A 71 18.60 23.75 -15.73
N PRO A 72 19.92 23.74 -15.49
CA PRO A 72 20.90 24.09 -16.52
C PRO A 72 20.61 23.19 -17.72
N ALA A 73 20.37 23.79 -18.89
CA ALA A 73 20.06 23.07 -20.11
C ALA A 73 21.08 21.94 -20.28
N CYS A 74 20.66 20.70 -19.99
CA CYS A 74 21.46 19.50 -20.12
C CYS A 74 21.49 19.10 -21.60
N LEU A 75 21.81 20.07 -22.45
CA LEU A 75 22.06 19.92 -23.86
C LEU A 75 23.58 20.03 -24.01
N ASP A 76 24.27 18.93 -23.69
CA ASP A 76 25.56 18.52 -24.25
C ASP A 76 26.15 17.30 -23.49
N ALA A 77 25.32 16.30 -23.17
CA ALA A 77 25.74 15.02 -22.56
C ALA A 77 26.39 14.04 -23.56
N ALA A 78 26.98 14.54 -24.66
CA ALA A 78 27.60 13.70 -25.69
C ALA A 78 29.08 13.37 -25.41
N ALA A 79 29.72 14.03 -24.45
CA ALA A 79 31.12 13.75 -24.11
C ALA A 79 31.45 14.18 -22.68
N SER A 80 32.07 13.29 -21.90
CA SER A 80 32.60 13.53 -20.55
C SER A 80 31.51 13.67 -19.48
N THR A 81 31.40 12.80 -18.49
CA THR A 81 32.42 12.32 -17.56
C THR A 81 31.91 11.02 -16.92
N LEU A 82 32.82 10.18 -16.40
CA LEU A 82 32.61 8.91 -15.69
C LEU A 82 31.79 9.04 -14.37
N GLY A 83 30.72 9.84 -14.38
CA GLY A 83 29.82 9.97 -13.25
C GLY A 83 28.99 8.70 -13.06
N PRO A 84 28.61 8.38 -11.81
CA PRO A 84 27.68 7.30 -11.55
C PRO A 84 26.34 7.54 -12.26
N PRO A 85 25.67 6.49 -12.76
CA PRO A 85 24.36 6.61 -13.40
C PRO A 85 23.34 7.22 -12.43
N VAL A 86 22.42 8.04 -12.93
CA VAL A 86 21.36 8.70 -12.14
C VAL A 86 19.99 8.29 -12.70
N ALA A 87 19.04 7.98 -11.82
CA ALA A 87 17.68 7.62 -12.20
C ALA A 87 16.90 8.84 -12.74
N LEU A 88 16.13 8.65 -13.82
CA LEU A 88 15.45 9.75 -14.51
C LEU A 88 14.36 10.44 -13.67
N VAL A 89 13.56 9.67 -12.93
CA VAL A 89 12.39 10.17 -12.19
C VAL A 89 12.77 10.64 -10.79
N CYS A 90 13.54 9.84 -10.05
CA CYS A 90 13.87 10.15 -8.66
C CYS A 90 15.22 10.86 -8.48
N GLN A 91 16.00 11.04 -9.55
CA GLN A 91 17.32 11.71 -9.56
C GLN A 91 18.33 11.14 -8.55
N HIS A 92 18.10 9.93 -8.06
CA HIS A 92 19.03 9.24 -7.18
C HIS A 92 20.18 8.63 -7.98
N THR A 93 21.40 8.78 -7.47
CA THR A 93 22.57 8.06 -7.94
C THR A 93 22.37 6.56 -7.77
N MET A 94 22.72 5.79 -8.80
CA MET A 94 22.60 4.34 -8.88
C MET A 94 23.98 3.69 -9.04
N HIS A 95 24.04 2.39 -8.75
CA HIS A 95 25.23 1.59 -9.01
C HIS A 95 25.46 1.44 -10.54
N PRO A 96 26.71 1.39 -11.04
CA PRO A 96 27.00 1.21 -12.47
C PRO A 96 26.35 -0.01 -13.13
N ILE A 97 26.16 -1.09 -12.38
CA ILE A 97 25.45 -2.30 -12.86
C ILE A 97 24.01 -1.96 -13.26
N ALA A 98 23.35 -1.06 -12.54
CA ALA A 98 22.01 -0.60 -12.88
C ALA A 98 21.96 0.35 -14.09
N ALA A 99 23.12 0.82 -14.61
CA ALA A 99 23.17 1.69 -15.78
C ALA A 99 22.82 1.01 -17.10
N GLY A 100 22.96 -0.33 -17.17
CA GLY A 100 22.79 -1.08 -18.42
C GLY A 100 21.35 -1.12 -18.93
N GLU A 101 20.38 -0.86 -18.05
CA GLU A 101 18.97 -0.77 -18.38
C GLU A 101 18.48 0.65 -18.02
N PRO A 102 17.93 1.43 -18.97
CA PRO A 102 17.41 2.76 -18.66
C PRO A 102 16.17 2.62 -17.77
N ARG A 103 16.39 2.59 -16.46
CA ARG A 103 15.33 2.54 -15.46
C ARG A 103 14.87 3.96 -15.16
N SER A 104 13.55 4.13 -15.11
CA SER A 104 12.95 5.39 -14.69
C SER A 104 13.26 5.69 -13.22
N ARG A 105 13.41 4.67 -12.36
CA ARG A 105 13.57 4.80 -10.90
C ARG A 105 14.74 3.96 -10.40
N CYS A 106 15.36 4.40 -9.30
CA CYS A 106 16.41 3.62 -8.64
C CYS A 106 15.82 2.40 -7.90
N PRO A 107 16.63 1.35 -7.64
CA PRO A 107 16.21 0.15 -6.93
C PRO A 107 15.42 0.40 -5.64
N VAL A 108 15.87 1.35 -4.82
CA VAL A 108 15.25 1.69 -3.53
C VAL A 108 13.87 2.33 -3.71
N CYS A 109 13.74 3.30 -4.62
CA CYS A 109 12.43 3.89 -4.92
C CYS A 109 11.49 2.87 -5.54
N THR A 110 12.01 1.95 -6.37
CA THR A 110 11.19 0.91 -6.99
C THR A 110 10.57 0.00 -5.93
N ILE A 111 11.37 -0.48 -4.97
CA ILE A 111 10.82 -1.37 -3.93
C ILE A 111 9.87 -0.63 -2.97
N ASP A 112 10.15 0.63 -2.63
CA ASP A 112 9.27 1.45 -1.79
C ASP A 112 7.87 1.63 -2.40
N LEU A 113 7.83 1.90 -3.70
CA LEU A 113 6.61 1.94 -4.51
C LEU A 113 5.79 0.64 -4.36
N HIS A 114 6.45 -0.52 -4.42
CA HIS A 114 5.79 -1.82 -4.35
C HIS A 114 5.27 -2.11 -2.94
N MET A 115 6.03 -1.72 -1.92
CA MET A 115 5.60 -1.83 -0.53
C MET A 115 4.39 -0.95 -0.25
N ASN A 116 4.40 0.31 -0.70
CA ASN A 116 3.27 1.23 -0.54
C ASN A 116 2.02 0.70 -1.25
N TYR A 117 2.16 0.17 -2.48
CA TYR A 117 1.07 -0.49 -3.19
C TYR A 117 0.52 -1.70 -2.41
N MET A 118 1.41 -2.53 -1.86
CA MET A 118 1.01 -3.69 -1.05
C MET A 118 0.34 -3.30 0.28
N LYS A 119 0.74 -2.20 0.91
CA LYS A 119 0.07 -1.65 2.10
C LYS A 119 -1.39 -1.29 1.77
N THR A 120 -1.62 -0.53 0.70
CA THR A 120 -2.98 -0.19 0.25
C THR A 120 -3.82 -1.42 -0.06
N LEU A 121 -3.29 -2.41 -0.77
CA LEU A 121 -4.01 -3.66 -1.02
C LEU A 121 -4.30 -4.48 0.25
N THR A 122 -3.39 -4.43 1.23
CA THR A 122 -3.57 -5.12 2.50
C THR A 122 -4.65 -4.45 3.35
N GLU A 123 -4.70 -3.12 3.38
CA GLU A 123 -5.79 -2.36 4.02
C GLU A 123 -7.13 -2.66 3.35
N LEU A 124 -7.19 -2.69 2.00
CA LEU A 124 -8.39 -3.08 1.27
C LEU A 124 -8.85 -4.49 1.62
N LEU A 125 -7.91 -5.44 1.71
CA LEU A 125 -8.23 -6.82 2.11
C LEU A 125 -8.75 -6.88 3.55
N GLN A 126 -8.17 -6.13 4.47
CA GLN A 126 -8.64 -6.04 5.86
C GLN A 126 -10.06 -5.45 5.93
N ASN A 127 -10.32 -4.37 5.19
CA ASN A 127 -11.64 -3.74 5.11
C ASN A 127 -12.70 -4.67 4.47
N ALA A 128 -12.29 -5.57 3.58
CA ALA A 128 -13.15 -6.60 3.00
C ALA A 128 -13.41 -7.81 3.93
N GLY A 129 -12.96 -7.77 5.19
CA GLY A 129 -13.10 -8.87 6.16
C GLY A 129 -11.93 -9.86 6.19
N GLY A 130 -10.79 -9.51 5.58
CA GLY A 130 -9.59 -10.34 5.53
C GLY A 130 -9.70 -11.51 4.56
N ARG A 131 -8.88 -12.54 4.76
CA ARG A 131 -9.02 -13.80 4.02
C ARG A 131 -10.13 -14.63 4.66
N ALA A 132 -11.14 -15.02 3.88
CA ALA A 132 -12.16 -15.94 4.34
C ALA A 132 -11.51 -17.18 4.97
N PHE A 133 -11.93 -17.52 6.18
CA PHE A 133 -11.46 -18.74 6.82
C PHE A 133 -11.91 -19.93 5.97
N SER A 134 -11.04 -20.92 5.76
CA SER A 134 -11.38 -22.13 5.01
C SER A 134 -12.59 -22.89 5.56
N CYS A 135 -13.08 -22.55 6.75
CA CYS A 135 -14.23 -23.15 7.42
C CYS A 135 -15.55 -22.36 7.28
N THR A 136 -15.53 -21.10 6.83
CA THR A 136 -16.76 -20.33 6.53
C THR A 136 -17.09 -20.54 5.06
N LEU A 137 -18.16 -21.29 4.79
CA LEU A 137 -18.45 -21.90 3.48
C LEU A 137 -18.80 -20.92 2.34
N LEU A 138 -18.86 -19.60 2.57
CA LEU A 138 -19.17 -18.62 1.52
C LEU A 138 -18.33 -17.34 1.74
N SER A 139 -17.27 -17.16 0.94
CA SER A 139 -16.65 -15.85 0.71
C SER A 139 -17.60 -15.00 -0.14
N SER A 140 -17.56 -13.68 0.01
CA SER A 140 -18.27 -12.79 -0.91
C SER A 140 -17.47 -12.60 -2.20
N ASP A 141 -18.15 -12.41 -3.34
CA ASP A 141 -17.49 -12.13 -4.63
C ASP A 141 -16.54 -10.93 -4.54
N TYR A 142 -16.92 -9.91 -3.74
CA TYR A 142 -16.08 -8.75 -3.46
C TYR A 142 -14.79 -9.14 -2.73
N GLN A 143 -14.89 -9.95 -1.67
CA GLN A 143 -13.73 -10.43 -0.91
C GLN A 143 -12.79 -11.25 -1.78
N ASP A 144 -13.32 -12.13 -2.64
CA ASP A 144 -12.51 -12.95 -3.55
C ASP A 144 -11.81 -12.11 -4.62
N THR A 145 -12.48 -11.05 -5.10
CA THR A 145 -11.89 -10.10 -6.05
C THR A 145 -10.76 -9.30 -5.41
N VAL A 146 -10.95 -8.79 -4.19
CA VAL A 146 -9.90 -8.06 -3.43
C VAL A 146 -8.74 -8.99 -3.08
N TYR A 147 -9.01 -10.24 -2.68
CA TYR A 147 -7.95 -11.21 -2.41
C TYR A 147 -7.15 -11.55 -3.68
N SER A 148 -7.81 -11.68 -4.82
CA SER A 148 -7.16 -11.89 -6.13
C SER A 148 -6.24 -10.72 -6.48
N ALA A 149 -6.69 -9.48 -6.25
CA ALA A 149 -5.89 -8.26 -6.43
C ALA A 149 -4.65 -8.23 -5.53
N TRP A 150 -4.84 -8.55 -4.26
CA TRP A 150 -3.75 -8.65 -3.29
C TRP A 150 -2.72 -9.71 -3.71
N CYS A 151 -3.18 -10.87 -4.18
CA CYS A 151 -2.28 -11.91 -4.69
C CYS A 151 -1.51 -11.44 -5.95
N GLN A 152 -2.18 -10.73 -6.86
CA GLN A 152 -1.53 -10.16 -8.04
C GLN A 152 -0.46 -9.12 -7.66
N GLY A 153 -0.77 -8.22 -6.73
CA GLY A 153 0.19 -7.26 -6.19
C GLY A 153 1.39 -7.94 -5.51
N LYS A 154 1.12 -9.01 -4.73
CA LYS A 154 2.17 -9.79 -4.06
C LYS A 154 3.09 -10.47 -5.07
N VAL A 155 2.53 -11.10 -6.10
CA VAL A 155 3.33 -11.71 -7.19
C VAL A 155 4.14 -10.66 -7.93
N GLY A 156 3.56 -9.48 -8.21
CA GLY A 156 4.27 -8.36 -8.82
C GLY A 156 5.47 -7.91 -7.98
N THR A 157 5.27 -7.76 -6.68
CA THR A 157 6.33 -7.39 -5.72
C THR A 157 7.43 -8.44 -5.63
N LEU A 158 7.07 -9.72 -5.52
CA LEU A 158 8.05 -10.82 -5.47
C LEU A 158 8.89 -10.93 -6.76
N LYS A 159 8.28 -10.68 -7.93
CA LYS A 159 9.03 -10.61 -9.19
C LYS A 159 10.08 -9.51 -9.17
N GLU A 160 9.76 -8.35 -8.59
CA GLU A 160 10.70 -7.25 -8.50
C GLU A 160 11.81 -7.53 -7.48
N VAL A 161 11.47 -8.11 -6.32
CA VAL A 161 12.46 -8.59 -5.34
C VAL A 161 13.43 -9.59 -5.97
N ALA A 162 12.94 -10.56 -6.76
CA ALA A 162 13.80 -11.52 -7.45
C ALA A 162 14.78 -10.85 -8.46
N LYS A 163 14.35 -9.77 -9.13
CA LYS A 163 15.27 -8.99 -9.98
C LYS A 163 16.31 -8.24 -9.16
N LEU A 164 15.92 -7.70 -8.00
CA LEU A 164 16.83 -7.01 -7.09
C LEU A 164 17.86 -7.97 -6.49
N GLU A 165 17.48 -9.21 -6.19
CA GLU A 165 18.42 -10.27 -5.76
C GLU A 165 19.48 -10.54 -6.82
N SER A 166 19.08 -10.75 -8.08
CA SER A 166 20.02 -10.92 -9.20
C SER A 166 20.94 -9.71 -9.37
N MET A 167 20.39 -8.49 -9.24
CA MET A 167 21.16 -7.27 -9.34
C MET A 167 22.15 -7.10 -8.17
N ALA A 168 21.76 -7.49 -6.96
CA ALA A 168 22.64 -7.43 -5.78
C ALA A 168 23.81 -8.41 -5.90
N ASP A 169 23.61 -9.59 -6.48
CA ASP A 169 24.69 -10.53 -6.79
C ASP A 169 25.68 -9.94 -7.81
N GLU A 170 25.17 -9.26 -8.85
CA GLU A 170 25.99 -8.55 -9.83
C GLU A 170 26.75 -7.35 -9.21
N GLU A 171 26.11 -6.59 -8.33
CA GLU A 171 26.75 -5.51 -7.55
C GLU A 171 27.90 -6.06 -6.69
N ALA A 172 27.70 -7.19 -6.00
CA ALA A 172 28.72 -7.82 -5.19
C ALA A 172 29.90 -8.34 -6.04
N ALA A 173 29.62 -8.98 -7.18
CA ALA A 173 30.64 -9.43 -8.12
C ALA A 173 31.44 -8.24 -8.69
N TRP A 174 30.77 -7.13 -9.00
CA TRP A 174 31.40 -5.90 -9.47
C TRP A 174 32.29 -5.27 -8.39
N ALA A 175 31.81 -5.19 -7.15
CA ALA A 175 32.54 -4.64 -6.01
C ALA A 175 33.83 -5.42 -5.71
N ALA A 176 33.80 -6.75 -5.86
CA ALA A 176 34.98 -7.61 -5.73
C ALA A 176 36.07 -7.30 -6.78
N GLN A 177 35.67 -6.89 -7.99
CA GLN A 177 36.58 -6.51 -9.07
C GLN A 177 37.08 -5.06 -8.95
N HIS A 178 36.36 -4.20 -8.22
CA HIS A 178 36.64 -2.77 -8.13
C HIS A 178 36.73 -2.27 -6.67
N PRO A 179 37.61 -2.83 -5.82
CA PRO A 179 37.66 -2.53 -4.39
C PRO A 179 38.01 -1.07 -4.05
N GLN A 180 38.56 -0.31 -5.01
CA GLN A 180 38.90 1.10 -4.83
C GLN A 180 37.71 2.04 -4.98
N THR A 181 36.61 1.57 -5.58
CA THR A 181 35.45 2.42 -5.86
C THR A 181 34.44 2.24 -4.74
N LYS A 182 34.15 3.32 -4.01
CA LYS A 182 33.10 3.36 -3.00
C LYS A 182 31.91 4.14 -3.53
N TYR A 183 30.72 3.58 -3.35
CA TYR A 183 29.46 4.18 -3.76
C TYR A 183 28.54 4.34 -2.54
N ASP A 184 29.01 5.08 -1.54
CA ASP A 184 28.32 5.20 -0.25
C ASP A 184 26.93 5.86 -0.39
N ASP A 185 26.78 6.80 -1.33
CA ASP A 185 25.52 7.51 -1.59
C ASP A 185 24.62 6.85 -2.65
N ALA A 186 25.07 5.76 -3.28
CA ALA A 186 24.30 5.12 -4.34
C ALA A 186 23.12 4.32 -3.77
N GLN A 187 21.97 4.40 -4.44
CA GLN A 187 20.81 3.56 -4.14
C GLN A 187 21.00 2.21 -4.81
N THR A 188 21.65 1.28 -4.11
CA THR A 188 21.98 -0.06 -4.58
C THR A 188 20.80 -1.04 -4.44
N ALA A 189 20.84 -2.14 -5.18
CA ALA A 189 19.88 -3.24 -5.04
C ALA A 189 19.99 -3.91 -3.67
N THR A 190 21.21 -4.02 -3.12
CA THR A 190 21.43 -4.53 -1.77
C THR A 190 20.65 -3.72 -0.72
N LYS A 191 20.73 -2.39 -0.78
CA LYS A 191 19.98 -1.49 0.11
C LYS A 191 18.47 -1.62 -0.06
N ALA A 192 18.00 -1.82 -1.30
CA ALA A 192 16.59 -2.05 -1.58
C ALA A 192 16.08 -3.36 -0.94
N LEU A 193 16.88 -4.43 -0.98
CA LEU A 193 16.54 -5.71 -0.34
C LEU A 193 16.51 -5.57 1.19
N GLU A 194 17.50 -4.90 1.79
CA GLU A 194 17.52 -4.63 3.23
C GLU A 194 16.25 -3.89 3.67
N LEU A 195 15.87 -2.85 2.92
CA LEU A 195 14.65 -2.08 3.17
C LEU A 195 13.39 -2.97 3.08
N TYR A 196 13.26 -3.79 2.04
CA TYR A 196 12.15 -4.74 1.91
C TYR A 196 12.05 -5.73 3.08
N TRP A 197 13.18 -6.37 3.43
CA TRP A 197 13.18 -7.36 4.52
C TRP A 197 12.93 -6.70 5.88
N SER A 198 13.43 -5.49 6.10
CA SER A 198 13.19 -4.75 7.35
C SER A 198 11.70 -4.44 7.57
N GLU A 199 10.99 -4.10 6.49
CA GLU A 199 9.55 -3.80 6.52
C GLU A 199 8.72 -5.09 6.67
N ILE A 200 8.99 -6.11 5.86
CA ILE A 200 8.19 -7.35 5.83
C ILE A 200 8.41 -8.23 7.07
N MET A 201 9.65 -8.35 7.53
CA MET A 201 9.94 -9.13 8.75
C MET A 201 9.58 -8.38 10.02
N GLY A 202 9.15 -7.12 9.90
CA GLY A 202 8.70 -6.29 10.99
C GLY A 202 9.81 -6.14 12.03
N TYR A 203 10.87 -5.40 11.69
CA TYR A 203 11.84 -4.79 12.60
C TYR A 203 11.76 -5.24 14.07
N GLN A 204 12.12 -6.51 14.34
CA GLN A 204 12.29 -7.01 15.71
C GLN A 204 13.67 -6.66 16.28
N GLU A 205 14.57 -6.07 15.49
CA GLU A 205 15.97 -5.93 15.90
C GLU A 205 16.29 -4.72 16.79
N ASN A 206 15.47 -3.66 16.85
CA ASN A 206 15.87 -2.43 17.56
C ASN A 206 14.93 -1.89 18.64
N ARG A 207 14.09 -2.74 19.23
CA ARG A 207 14.02 -2.62 20.70
C ARG A 207 15.11 -3.53 21.22
N PRO A 208 16.23 -3.00 21.76
CA PRO A 208 16.91 -3.69 22.82
C PRO A 208 15.88 -3.83 23.95
N ARG A 209 14.97 -4.81 23.82
CA ARG A 209 14.43 -5.46 24.98
C ARG A 209 15.71 -5.94 25.64
N THR A 210 16.10 -5.26 26.71
CA THR A 210 16.97 -5.84 27.72
C THR A 210 16.24 -7.10 28.17
N LEU A 211 16.34 -8.16 27.38
CA LEU A 211 15.97 -9.50 27.76
C LEU A 211 16.95 -9.75 28.89
N LYS A 212 16.51 -9.44 30.11
CA LYS A 212 17.06 -10.05 31.31
C LYS A 212 17.12 -11.51 30.93
N LYS A 213 18.31 -12.04 30.67
CA LYS A 213 18.52 -13.42 30.29
C LYS A 213 18.05 -14.24 31.49
N ARG A 214 16.75 -14.51 31.57
CA ARG A 214 16.19 -15.47 32.51
C ARG A 214 16.60 -16.82 31.96
N ALA A 215 17.82 -17.22 32.30
CA ALA A 215 18.25 -18.59 32.12
C ALA A 215 17.29 -19.45 32.95
N VAL A 216 16.46 -20.23 32.28
CA VAL A 216 15.60 -21.22 32.94
C VAL A 216 16.55 -22.30 33.45
N VAL A 217 16.94 -22.21 34.72
CA VAL A 217 17.73 -23.24 35.39
C VAL A 217 16.75 -24.25 35.94
N PHE A 218 16.81 -25.47 35.41
CA PHE A 218 16.08 -26.60 35.99
C PHE A 218 16.79 -27.04 37.27
N SER A 219 16.02 -27.32 38.32
CA SER A 219 16.56 -27.86 39.58
C SER A 219 17.25 -29.22 39.35
N GLN A 220 18.22 -29.60 40.17
CA GLN A 220 18.90 -30.91 40.04
C GLN A 220 17.95 -32.10 40.25
N GLU A 221 16.78 -31.86 40.86
CA GLU A 221 15.75 -32.88 41.13
C GLU A 221 14.76 -33.05 39.98
N THR A 222 14.88 -32.24 38.91
CA THR A 222 13.98 -32.33 37.75
C THR A 222 14.30 -33.61 36.98
N ASN A 223 13.54 -34.67 37.26
CA ASN A 223 13.75 -35.98 36.66
C ASN A 223 13.16 -36.00 35.23
N PHE A 224 14.03 -35.94 34.22
CA PHE A 224 13.65 -36.05 32.81
C PHE A 224 13.56 -37.53 32.43
N GLU A 225 12.50 -38.20 32.85
CA GLU A 225 12.16 -39.50 32.27
C GLU A 225 11.98 -39.38 30.74
N PRO A 226 12.12 -40.48 29.97
CA PRO A 226 12.05 -40.47 28.51
C PRO A 226 10.79 -39.74 27.99
N GLY A 227 11.03 -38.51 27.51
CA GLY A 227 10.16 -37.68 26.69
C GLY A 227 8.67 -37.76 26.98
N ARG A 228 8.18 -36.96 27.92
CA ARG A 228 6.74 -36.66 28.00
C ARG A 228 6.30 -36.12 26.62
N PRO A 229 5.30 -36.71 25.95
CA PRO A 229 4.83 -36.24 24.66
C PRO A 229 4.43 -34.76 24.74
N ASN A 230 4.83 -33.97 23.74
CA ASN A 230 4.62 -32.50 23.71
C ASN A 230 3.15 -32.12 23.97
N ILE A 231 2.22 -32.94 23.48
CA ILE A 231 0.77 -32.79 23.65
C ILE A 231 0.30 -32.68 25.12
N TYR A 232 1.07 -33.17 26.09
CA TYR A 232 0.73 -33.10 27.52
C TYR A 232 1.14 -31.80 28.20
N PHE A 233 1.91 -30.93 27.54
CA PHE A 233 2.23 -29.59 28.04
C PHE A 233 1.19 -28.54 27.64
N HIS A 234 0.25 -28.87 26.75
CA HIS A 234 -0.83 -27.96 26.37
C HIS A 234 -1.89 -27.88 27.48
N ARG A 235 -2.34 -26.66 27.80
CA ARG A 235 -3.41 -26.40 28.80
C ARG A 235 -4.74 -27.12 28.52
N ARG A 236 -4.98 -27.49 27.25
CA ARG A 236 -6.17 -28.23 26.83
C ARG A 236 -6.05 -29.74 27.04
N SER A 237 -4.88 -30.24 27.44
CA SER A 237 -4.67 -31.67 27.67
C SER A 237 -5.37 -32.10 28.96
N PRO A 238 -6.11 -33.23 28.96
CA PRO A 238 -6.69 -33.79 30.19
C PRO A 238 -5.63 -34.17 31.25
N ARG A 239 -4.36 -34.28 30.84
CA ARG A 239 -3.21 -34.59 31.71
C ARG A 239 -2.35 -33.37 32.02
N TYR A 240 -2.81 -32.16 31.70
CA TYR A 240 -2.12 -30.95 32.10
C TYR A 240 -2.16 -30.84 33.62
N GLU A 241 -1.00 -30.66 34.25
CA GLU A 241 -0.87 -30.46 35.68
C GLU A 241 -0.47 -28.99 35.90
N PRO A 242 -1.43 -28.08 36.17
CA PRO A 242 -1.13 -26.69 36.49
C PRO A 242 -0.22 -26.62 37.72
N GLY A 243 0.74 -25.70 37.74
CA GLY A 243 1.57 -25.50 38.94
C GLY A 243 2.81 -26.40 39.04
N LYS A 244 2.76 -27.64 38.51
CA LYS A 244 3.82 -28.64 38.71
C LYS A 244 5.16 -28.31 38.05
N TYR A 245 5.12 -27.55 36.96
CA TYR A 245 6.32 -27.13 36.20
C TYR A 245 6.54 -25.62 36.19
N THR A 246 5.65 -24.85 36.82
CA THR A 246 5.92 -23.44 37.09
C THR A 246 6.85 -23.41 38.29
N ILE A 247 8.05 -22.86 38.10
CA ILE A 247 8.96 -22.54 39.19
C ILE A 247 8.15 -21.64 40.12
N ALA A 248 7.81 -22.14 41.31
CA ALA A 248 7.30 -21.29 42.37
C ALA A 248 8.35 -20.19 42.54
N GLU A 249 7.95 -18.94 42.28
CA GLU A 249 8.83 -17.80 42.49
C GLU A 249 9.30 -17.90 43.94
N LEU A 250 10.58 -18.26 44.10
CA LEU A 250 11.26 -18.24 45.37
C LEU A 250 11.15 -16.79 45.84
N GLU A 251 10.27 -16.58 46.81
CA GLU A 251 10.27 -15.43 47.70
C GLU A 251 11.68 -15.31 48.27
N GLU A 252 12.55 -14.51 47.66
CA GLU A 252 13.77 -13.92 48.25
C GLU A 252 14.60 -13.23 47.15
N GLU A 253 14.29 -11.96 46.88
CA GLU A 253 15.22 -10.87 47.21
C GLU A 253 14.53 -9.52 46.98
N LYS A 254 14.36 -8.83 48.10
CA LYS A 254 13.88 -7.46 48.21
C LYS A 254 14.96 -6.54 47.64
N VAL A 255 15.01 -6.38 46.31
CA VAL A 255 15.75 -5.26 45.70
C VAL A 255 14.85 -4.04 45.79
N GLU A 256 15.04 -3.29 46.87
CA GLU A 256 14.59 -1.91 46.98
C GLU A 256 15.21 -1.07 45.84
N ASP A 257 14.42 -0.12 45.34
CA ASP A 257 14.80 0.99 44.47
C ASP A 257 15.18 0.68 43.01
N ASP A 258 14.19 0.73 42.12
CA ASP A 258 14.03 1.91 41.24
C ASP A 258 12.67 1.81 40.51
N VAL A 259 11.64 2.38 41.14
CA VAL A 259 10.31 2.54 40.55
C VAL A 259 10.41 3.73 39.59
N SER A 260 10.57 3.46 38.29
CA SER A 260 10.24 4.47 37.27
C SER A 260 8.73 4.47 37.07
N GLU A 261 8.07 5.45 37.70
CA GLU A 261 6.64 5.78 37.60
C GLU A 261 6.28 6.36 36.21
N ASP A 262 6.57 5.66 35.11
CA ASP A 262 6.08 6.10 33.80
C ASP A 262 5.81 4.92 32.85
N SER A 263 4.67 4.24 33.04
CA SER A 263 3.94 3.60 31.94
C SER A 263 2.63 2.96 32.40
N GLU A 264 1.72 3.75 32.97
CA GLU A 264 0.29 3.41 33.03
C GLU A 264 -0.50 4.38 32.15
N ASP A 265 -0.49 4.16 30.83
CA ASP A 265 -1.58 4.64 29.99
C ASP A 265 -1.81 3.76 28.76
N TYR A 266 -2.29 2.54 28.99
CA TYR A 266 -2.95 1.73 27.96
C TYR A 266 -4.23 1.13 28.53
N SER A 267 -5.15 1.99 28.97
CA SER A 267 -6.55 1.60 29.21
C SER A 267 -7.54 2.60 28.62
N GLN A 268 -7.33 2.97 27.35
CA GLN A 268 -8.41 3.57 26.54
C GLN A 268 -8.64 2.75 25.28
N VAL A 269 -9.23 1.57 25.45
CA VAL A 269 -10.07 0.99 24.42
C VAL A 269 -11.34 1.85 24.38
N ARG A 270 -11.40 2.79 23.43
CA ARG A 270 -12.66 3.48 23.10
C ARG A 270 -13.63 2.46 22.52
N VAL A 271 -14.47 1.90 23.38
CA VAL A 271 -15.72 1.27 22.96
C VAL A 271 -16.59 2.40 22.42
N PHE A 272 -16.73 2.47 21.09
CA PHE A 272 -17.74 3.30 20.46
C PHE A 272 -19.11 2.72 20.81
N HIS A 273 -19.72 3.24 21.87
CA HIS A 273 -21.17 3.18 22.02
C HIS A 273 -21.77 4.20 21.05
N PHE A 274 -22.44 3.69 20.02
CA PHE A 274 -23.39 4.47 19.24
C PHE A 274 -24.48 4.96 20.19
N GLY A 275 -24.47 6.26 20.46
CA GLY A 275 -25.46 6.93 21.29
C GLY A 275 -26.84 6.76 20.70
N ALA A 276 -27.72 6.15 21.48
CA ALA A 276 -29.14 6.37 21.40
C ALA A 276 -29.42 7.85 21.71
N THR A 277 -30.13 8.51 20.81
CA THR A 277 -30.77 9.80 21.05
C THR A 277 -31.87 9.61 22.10
N GLU A 278 -31.66 10.16 23.29
CA GLU A 278 -32.67 10.28 24.34
C GLU A 278 -33.51 11.54 24.07
N ASP A 279 -34.79 11.32 23.79
CA ASP A 279 -35.87 12.31 23.85
C ASP A 279 -36.14 12.71 25.31
N PRO A 280 -36.54 13.97 25.59
CA PRO A 280 -37.03 14.35 26.91
C PRO A 280 -38.49 13.97 27.14
N GLU A 281 -38.69 13.45 28.34
CA GLU A 281 -39.92 12.93 28.95
C GLU A 281 -41.13 13.89 28.90
N SER A 282 -42.32 13.31 28.65
CA SER A 282 -43.61 13.87 29.05
C SER A 282 -44.50 12.75 29.59
N GLU A 283 -44.89 12.87 30.86
CA GLU A 283 -45.66 11.91 31.64
C GLU A 283 -47.17 11.87 31.31
N THR A 284 -47.67 10.68 30.94
CA THR A 284 -49.00 10.05 31.28
C THR A 284 -50.33 10.71 30.81
N PRO A 285 -51.50 10.01 30.76
CA PRO A 285 -51.82 8.64 31.21
C PRO A 285 -52.58 7.74 30.20
N ALA A 286 -52.80 6.49 30.62
CA ALA A 286 -53.45 5.37 29.94
C ALA A 286 -54.88 5.60 29.41
N LEU A 287 -55.19 4.97 28.27
CA LEU A 287 -56.51 4.40 27.94
C LEU A 287 -56.46 3.59 26.61
N GLN A 288 -56.79 2.30 26.74
CA GLN A 288 -57.68 1.50 25.88
C GLN A 288 -57.53 1.46 24.33
N THR A 289 -57.33 0.21 23.88
CA THR A 289 -58.02 -0.51 22.76
C THR A 289 -57.85 -0.11 21.29
N ASP A 290 -57.71 -1.19 20.53
CA ASP A 290 -58.17 -1.44 19.15
C ASP A 290 -57.29 -1.09 17.95
N ASP A 291 -57.14 -2.14 17.13
CA ASP A 291 -56.96 -2.20 15.69
C ASP A 291 -56.93 -0.85 14.95
N SER A 292 -55.78 -0.54 14.33
CA SER A 292 -55.77 -0.03 12.96
C SER A 292 -54.39 -0.16 12.34
N VAL A 293 -54.29 -1.02 11.33
CA VAL A 293 -53.16 -1.11 10.41
C VAL A 293 -53.37 -0.04 9.35
N GLU A 294 -52.74 1.12 9.49
CA GLU A 294 -52.71 2.14 8.44
C GLU A 294 -51.29 2.43 7.98
N GLU A 295 -51.10 2.16 6.69
CA GLU A 295 -50.60 3.13 5.72
C GLU A 295 -49.13 3.55 5.89
N LEU A 296 -48.26 2.61 5.49
CA LEU A 296 -46.88 2.88 5.14
C LEU A 296 -46.87 3.88 3.98
N LYS A 297 -46.51 5.13 4.29
CA LYS A 297 -46.27 6.21 3.32
C LYS A 297 -45.34 5.74 2.20
N GLU A 298 -45.89 5.77 1.00
CA GLU A 298 -45.18 5.95 -0.26
C GLU A 298 -44.18 7.10 -0.13
N LEU A 299 -42.89 6.79 -0.30
CA LEU A 299 -41.89 7.78 -0.70
C LEU A 299 -41.72 7.60 -2.21
N GLU A 300 -42.50 8.41 -2.92
CA GLU A 300 -42.36 8.80 -4.32
C GLU A 300 -40.87 9.02 -4.64
N GLU A 301 -40.29 8.18 -5.50
CA GLU A 301 -40.11 8.47 -6.93
C GLU A 301 -39.33 9.78 -7.16
N ASP A 302 -38.00 9.70 -7.04
CA ASP A 302 -37.03 10.66 -7.60
C ASP A 302 -36.86 10.32 -9.08
N ASP A 303 -37.75 10.90 -9.89
CA ASP A 303 -37.77 10.92 -11.35
C ASP A 303 -36.72 11.89 -11.90
N GLY A 304 -35.46 11.69 -11.48
CA GLY A 304 -34.30 12.40 -11.98
C GLY A 304 -34.03 12.10 -13.45
N ASP A 305 -34.85 12.69 -14.32
CA ASP A 305 -34.71 12.83 -15.77
C ASP A 305 -33.37 13.52 -16.06
N SER A 306 -32.30 12.74 -16.04
CA SER A 306 -31.06 13.11 -16.71
C SER A 306 -31.21 12.75 -18.18
N ASP A 307 -31.86 13.65 -18.90
CA ASP A 307 -31.77 13.83 -20.35
C ASP A 307 -30.28 13.87 -20.76
N TRP A 308 -29.73 12.69 -21.02
CA TRP A 308 -28.66 12.53 -21.99
C TRP A 308 -29.27 11.80 -23.17
N GLU A 309 -30.23 12.48 -23.81
CA GLU A 309 -30.67 12.13 -25.16
C GLU A 309 -29.45 11.95 -26.05
N ASP A 310 -29.30 10.72 -26.53
CA ASP A 310 -29.00 10.41 -27.92
C ASP A 310 -27.93 11.30 -28.59
N ILE A 311 -26.66 10.97 -28.31
CA ILE A 311 -25.64 11.13 -29.35
C ILE A 311 -25.87 9.99 -30.33
N ASP A 312 -26.67 10.31 -31.35
CA ASP A 312 -26.85 9.52 -32.55
C ASP A 312 -25.48 9.23 -33.18
N GLU A 313 -25.08 7.97 -33.07
CA GLU A 313 -23.98 7.35 -33.80
C GLU A 313 -24.41 7.21 -35.27
N VAL A 314 -24.28 8.30 -36.03
CA VAL A 314 -24.35 8.30 -37.49
C VAL A 314 -23.29 9.24 -38.04
N GLY A 315 -22.38 8.68 -38.84
CA GLY A 315 -21.73 9.43 -39.90
C GLY A 315 -20.22 9.33 -39.96
N GLU A 316 -19.78 8.42 -40.82
CA GLU A 316 -18.88 8.74 -41.94
C GLU A 316 -17.39 8.99 -41.61
N ASP A 317 -16.54 8.17 -42.24
CA ASP A 317 -15.09 8.32 -42.32
C ASP A 317 -14.69 9.76 -42.71
N VAL A 318 -14.34 10.58 -41.73
CA VAL A 318 -13.69 11.87 -41.97
C VAL A 318 -12.23 11.61 -42.32
N TYR A 319 -11.95 11.48 -43.62
CA TYR A 319 -10.62 11.73 -44.16
C TYR A 319 -10.28 13.20 -43.94
N PHE A 320 -9.37 13.49 -43.01
CA PHE A 320 -8.73 14.80 -42.94
C PHE A 320 -7.69 14.90 -44.06
N GLU A 321 -8.09 15.46 -45.21
CA GLU A 321 -7.13 16.11 -46.11
C GLU A 321 -6.65 17.38 -45.41
N ILE A 322 -5.38 17.37 -45.01
CA ILE A 322 -4.69 18.53 -44.46
C ILE A 322 -4.43 19.48 -45.64
N GLU A 323 -5.33 20.42 -45.89
CA GLU A 323 -5.01 21.61 -46.67
C GLU A 323 -4.30 22.62 -45.76
N GLU A 324 -3.00 22.79 -45.99
CA GLU A 324 -2.15 23.79 -45.33
C GLU A 324 -2.51 25.22 -45.79
N GLU A 325 -3.58 25.80 -45.24
CA GLU A 325 -3.79 27.26 -45.33
C GLU A 325 -3.29 27.96 -44.06
N THR A 326 -1.99 28.29 -44.08
CA THR A 326 -1.35 29.16 -43.09
C THR A 326 -1.77 30.62 -43.31
N SER A 327 -2.79 31.07 -42.59
CA SER A 327 -3.15 32.50 -42.51
C SER A 327 -2.40 33.17 -41.36
N PHE A 328 -1.54 34.12 -41.69
CA PHE A 328 -0.77 34.93 -40.74
C PHE A 328 -1.54 36.21 -40.38
N ILE A 329 -1.57 36.53 -39.09
CA ILE A 329 -2.11 37.79 -38.57
C ILE A 329 -1.05 38.88 -38.75
N VAL A 330 -1.34 39.90 -39.56
CA VAL A 330 -0.52 41.10 -39.72
C VAL A 330 -1.08 42.19 -38.80
N PHE A 331 -0.29 42.63 -37.82
CA PHE A 331 -0.60 43.84 -37.05
C PHE A 331 -0.10 45.05 -37.85
N GLY A 332 -1.00 45.99 -38.13
CA GLY A 332 -0.65 47.28 -38.70
C GLY A 332 -0.14 48.22 -37.61
N ASP A 333 0.99 48.87 -37.87
CA ASP A 333 1.51 49.97 -37.04
C ASP A 333 0.66 51.23 -37.29
N ASP A 334 0.13 51.83 -36.21
CA ASP A 334 -0.46 53.18 -36.18
C ASP A 334 0.48 54.15 -35.45
#